data_AF-A0A3B8W540-F1
#
_entry.id   AF-A0A3B8W540-F1
#
_cell.length_a   1.000
_cell.length_b   1.000
_cell.length_c   1.000
_cell.angle_alpha   90.00
_cell.angle_beta   90.00
_cell.angle_gamma   90.00
#
_symmetry.space_group_name_H-M   'P 1'
#
loop_
_entity.id
_entity.type
_entity.pdbx_description
1 polymer ?
#
loop_
_entity_poly.entity_id
_entity_poly.type
_entity_poly.pdbx_seq_one_letter_code
_entity_poly.pdbx_strand_id
1 'polypeptide(L)'
;MIVKTKNYRLEKSAYIKMALKAVLRQQWWVSLFFIAICLNYVWAPSIWWFIGAVIGGLLYLLFWWVQFYGVTQLDQGKMLFERFSYEISSQQIVMKLNPREGMPLKWDQIKRAQVGKDYMVLFVNKA
;
A
#
# COMPACT_ATOMS: atom_id res chain seq x y z
N MET A 1 -18.65 -22.31 11.81
CA MET A 1 -17.78 -22.86 10.75
C MET A 1 -16.46 -22.10 10.79
N ILE A 2 -15.32 -22.78 10.80
CA ILE A 2 -13.98 -22.14 10.85
C ILE A 2 -13.31 -22.39 9.52
N VAL A 3 -12.98 -21.33 8.78
CA VAL A 3 -12.25 -21.42 7.52
C VAL A 3 -10.78 -21.14 7.82
N LYS A 4 -9.91 -22.12 7.57
CA LYS A 4 -8.46 -21.97 7.73
C LYS A 4 -7.82 -21.72 6.37
N THR A 5 -7.03 -20.66 6.26
CA THR A 5 -6.27 -20.38 5.03
C THR A 5 -4.87 -21.00 5.11
N LYS A 6 -4.30 -21.29 3.93
CA LYS A 6 -2.92 -21.79 3.81
C LYS A 6 -1.93 -20.69 4.22
N ASN A 7 -0.80 -21.10 4.80
CA ASN A 7 0.30 -20.19 5.11
C ASN A 7 0.72 -19.42 3.86
N TYR A 8 0.45 -18.11 3.86
CA TYR A 8 0.78 -17.21 2.76
C TYR A 8 1.72 -16.13 3.25
N ARG A 9 2.73 -15.83 2.45
CA ARG A 9 3.66 -14.73 2.67
C ARG A 9 3.37 -13.67 1.65
N LEU A 10 3.12 -12.44 2.10
CA LEU A 10 3.07 -11.32 1.19
C LEU A 10 4.48 -11.04 0.66
N GLU A 11 4.65 -11.14 -0.66
CA GLU A 11 5.93 -10.80 -1.26
C GLU A 11 6.18 -9.29 -1.15
N LYS A 12 7.37 -8.89 -0.70
CA LYS A 12 7.74 -7.48 -0.51
C LYS A 12 7.57 -6.67 -1.80
N SER A 13 7.93 -7.27 -2.94
CA SER A 13 7.79 -6.66 -4.27
C SER A 13 6.31 -6.41 -4.63
N ALA A 14 5.41 -7.32 -4.27
CA ALA A 14 3.97 -7.20 -4.47
C ALA A 14 3.38 -6.09 -3.60
N TYR A 15 3.80 -5.99 -2.33
CA TYR A 15 3.39 -4.90 -1.44
C TYR A 15 3.79 -3.54 -1.98
N ILE A 16 5.05 -3.36 -2.40
CA ILE A 16 5.54 -2.08 -2.93
C ILE A 16 4.74 -1.66 -4.16
N LYS A 17 4.49 -2.59 -5.11
CA LYS A 17 3.68 -2.32 -6.31
C LYS A 17 2.24 -1.93 -5.96
N MET A 18 1.61 -2.65 -5.04
CA MET A 18 0.24 -2.34 -4.60
C MET A 18 0.15 -1.00 -3.89
N ALA A 19 1.10 -0.70 -2.98
CA ALA A 19 1.14 0.54 -2.22
C ALA A 19 1.40 1.76 -3.11
N LEU A 20 2.33 1.65 -4.07
CA LEU A 20 2.56 2.71 -5.07
C LEU A 20 1.32 2.96 -5.92
N LYS A 21 0.65 1.91 -6.41
CA LYS A 21 -0.59 2.05 -7.18
C LYS A 21 -1.70 2.68 -6.36
N ALA A 22 -1.81 2.34 -5.07
CA ALA A 22 -2.79 2.92 -4.16
C ALA A 22 -2.52 4.42 -3.93
N VAL A 23 -1.27 4.81 -3.68
CA VAL A 23 -0.90 6.23 -3.52
C VAL A 23 -1.14 7.01 -4.80
N LEU A 24 -0.76 6.47 -5.97
CA LEU A 24 -0.99 7.16 -7.23
C LEU A 24 -2.47 7.42 -7.50
N ARG A 25 -3.34 6.45 -7.13
CA ARG A 25 -4.79 6.60 -7.23
C ARG A 25 -5.34 7.58 -6.20
N GLN A 26 -4.86 7.52 -4.96
CA GLN A 26 -5.33 8.38 -3.89
C GLN A 26 -4.88 9.84 -4.10
N GLN A 27 -3.62 10.05 -4.49
CA GLN A 27 -2.99 11.35 -4.71
C GLN A 27 -2.96 11.74 -6.20
N TRP A 28 -3.97 11.33 -6.98
CA TRP A 28 -4.07 11.68 -8.39
C TRP A 28 -4.04 13.21 -8.63
N TRP A 29 -4.49 13.99 -7.65
CA TRP A 29 -4.43 15.45 -7.67
C TRP A 29 -3.00 16.00 -7.74
N VAL A 30 -1.98 15.23 -7.35
CA VAL A 30 -0.58 15.66 -7.43
C VAL A 30 -0.17 15.86 -8.90
N SER A 31 -0.79 15.12 -9.82
CA SER A 31 -0.64 15.33 -11.27
C SER A 31 -1.04 16.74 -11.71
N LEU A 32 -1.96 17.41 -11.01
CA LEU A 32 -2.36 18.79 -11.32
C LEU A 32 -1.22 19.79 -11.08
N PHE A 33 -0.38 19.56 -10.06
CA PHE A 33 0.80 20.41 -9.83
C PHE A 33 1.81 20.30 -10.96
N PHE A 34 2.03 19.09 -11.50
CA PHE A 34 2.89 18.91 -12.67
C PHE A 34 2.36 19.63 -13.90
N ILE A 35 1.04 19.58 -14.12
CA ILE A 35 0.39 20.33 -15.21
C ILE A 35 0.52 21.84 -15.00
N ALA A 36 0.33 22.33 -13.77
CA ALA A 36 0.47 23.74 -13.44
C ALA A 36 1.90 24.25 -13.72
N ILE A 37 2.93 23.44 -13.42
CA ILE A 37 4.33 23.77 -13.75
C ILE A 37 4.50 23.90 -15.26
N CYS A 38 4.00 22.94 -16.05
CA CYS A 38 4.06 23.00 -17.51
C CYS A 38 3.30 24.20 -18.11
N LEU A 39 2.21 24.65 -17.48
CA LEU A 39 1.41 25.78 -17.95
C LEU A 39 2.16 27.12 -17.92
N ASN A 40 3.22 27.24 -17.10
CA ASN A 40 4.10 28.41 -17.11
C ASN A 40 4.78 28.65 -18.47
N TYR A 41 4.82 27.64 -19.34
CA TYR A 41 5.29 27.78 -20.71
C TYR A 41 4.51 28.86 -21.50
N VAL A 42 3.23 29.09 -21.19
CA VAL A 42 2.40 30.13 -21.84
C VAL A 42 2.93 31.54 -21.58
N TRP A 43 3.52 31.76 -20.40
CA TRP A 43 4.04 33.07 -19.98
C TRP A 43 5.52 33.22 -20.31
N ALA A 44 6.29 32.14 -20.18
CA ALA A 44 7.71 32.09 -20.47
C ALA A 44 8.02 30.82 -21.27
N PRO A 45 8.13 30.91 -22.62
CA PRO A 45 8.30 29.75 -23.49
C PRO A 45 9.71 29.16 -23.34
N SER A 46 9.87 28.34 -22.31
CA SER A 46 11.13 27.69 -21.93
C SER A 46 10.92 26.20 -21.74
N ILE A 47 11.77 25.40 -22.36
CA ILE A 47 11.73 23.93 -22.24
C ILE A 47 12.03 23.46 -20.80
N TRP A 48 12.67 24.31 -19.99
CA TRP A 48 13.03 24.03 -18.60
C TRP A 48 11.83 23.73 -17.71
N TRP A 49 10.64 24.27 -18.01
CA TRP A 49 9.41 23.95 -17.27
C TRP A 49 9.03 22.47 -17.38
N PHE A 50 9.18 21.89 -18.56
CA PHE A 50 8.92 20.47 -18.79
C PHE A 50 9.99 19.59 -18.15
N ILE A 51 11.27 19.97 -18.28
CA ILE A 51 12.39 19.24 -17.66
C ILE A 51 12.22 19.24 -16.13
N GLY A 52 11.90 20.40 -15.53
CA GLY A 52 11.64 20.52 -14.10
C GLY A 52 10.44 19.70 -13.62
N ALA A 53 9.34 19.71 -14.38
CA ALA A 53 8.17 18.88 -14.07
C ALA A 53 8.48 17.38 -14.13
N VAL A 54 9.23 16.93 -15.15
CA VAL A 54 9.64 15.52 -15.29
C VAL A 54 10.58 15.11 -14.15
N ILE A 55 11.60 15.91 -13.85
CA ILE A 55 12.53 15.64 -12.75
C ILE A 55 11.79 15.60 -11.41
N GLY A 56 10.90 16.56 -11.15
CA GLY A 56 10.07 16.59 -9.96
C GLY A 56 9.17 15.36 -9.83
N GLY A 57 8.58 14.90 -10.94
CA GLY A 57 7.75 13.69 -10.98
C GLY A 57 8.54 12.43 -10.67
N LEU A 58 9.74 12.33 -11.24
CA LEU A 58 10.64 11.20 -11.02
C LEU A 58 11.13 11.15 -9.56
N LEU A 59 11.54 12.30 -9.00
CA LEU A 59 11.93 12.40 -7.59
C LEU A 59 10.77 12.08 -6.64
N TYR A 60 9.55 12.53 -6.96
CA TYR A 60 8.36 12.21 -6.17
C TYR A 60 8.05 10.71 -6.16
N LEU A 61 8.14 10.04 -7.32
CA LEU A 61 7.97 8.58 -7.39
C LEU A 61 9.06 7.84 -6.62
N LEU A 62 10.32 8.27 -6.76
CA LEU A 62 11.45 7.70 -6.02
C LEU A 62 11.30 7.88 -4.52
N PHE A 63 10.84 9.05 -4.08
CA PHE A 63 10.57 9.34 -2.67
C PHE A 63 9.59 8.30 -2.10
N TRP A 64 8.45 8.09 -2.74
CA TRP A 64 7.48 7.09 -2.30
C TRP A 64 8.02 5.67 -2.36
N TRP A 65 8.76 5.32 -3.41
CA TRP A 65 9.40 4.01 -3.52
C TRP A 65 10.31 3.72 -2.32
N VAL A 66 11.17 4.68 -1.96
CA VAL A 66 12.08 4.57 -0.82
C VAL A 66 11.32 4.49 0.50
N GLN A 67 10.26 5.29 0.69
CA GLN A 67 9.42 5.21 1.88
C GLN A 67 8.79 3.82 2.04
N PHE A 68 8.22 3.26 0.97
CA PHE A 68 7.64 1.92 1.03
C PHE A 68 8.68 0.83 1.25
N TYR A 69 9.84 0.96 0.60
CA TYR A 69 10.95 0.06 0.81
C TYR A 69 11.41 0.09 2.27
N GLY A 70 11.57 1.28 2.86
CA GLY A 70 11.88 1.45 4.29
C GLY A 70 10.88 0.77 5.20
N VAL A 71 9.57 0.91 4.94
CA VAL A 71 8.52 0.21 5.71
C VAL A 71 8.67 -1.31 5.67
N THR A 72 9.17 -1.89 4.57
CA THR A 72 9.42 -3.35 4.48
C THR A 72 10.66 -3.83 5.26
N GLN A 73 11.50 -2.92 5.73
CA GLN A 73 12.71 -3.22 6.51
C GLN A 73 12.51 -2.98 8.01
N LEU A 74 11.60 -2.09 8.40
CA LEU A 74 11.28 -1.82 9.81
C LEU A 74 10.76 -3.06 10.52
N ASP A 75 11.20 -3.29 11.76
CA ASP A 75 10.81 -4.46 12.55
C ASP A 75 9.30 -4.56 12.79
N GLN A 76 8.61 -3.42 12.93
CA GLN A 76 7.15 -3.37 13.03
C GLN A 76 6.45 -3.87 11.76
N GLY A 77 7.06 -3.66 10.59
CA GLY A 77 6.54 -4.10 9.29
C GLY A 77 6.91 -5.54 8.96
N LYS A 78 8.01 -6.09 9.50
CA LYS A 78 8.46 -7.46 9.27
C LYS A 78 7.37 -8.48 9.57
N MET A 79 6.61 -8.24 10.64
CA MET A 79 5.44 -9.04 11.01
C MET A 79 4.52 -9.24 9.81
N LEU A 80 4.15 -8.20 9.05
CA LEU A 80 3.26 -8.28 7.88
C LEU A 80 3.81 -9.09 6.70
N PHE A 81 5.13 -9.32 6.65
CA PHE A 81 5.81 -10.06 5.58
C PHE A 81 6.26 -11.46 6.02
N GLU A 82 5.83 -11.91 7.19
CA GLU A 82 6.01 -13.29 7.65
C GLU A 82 4.89 -14.19 7.12
N ARG A 83 5.07 -15.52 7.26
CA ARG A 83 4.09 -16.51 6.80
C ARG A 83 2.97 -16.59 7.83
N PHE A 84 1.81 -16.01 7.52
CA PHE A 84 0.62 -16.15 8.37
C PHE A 84 -0.32 -17.24 7.87
N SER A 85 -0.94 -17.93 8.82
CA SER A 85 -2.24 -18.59 8.60
C SER A 85 -3.34 -17.70 9.16
N TYR A 86 -4.44 -17.56 8.40
CA TYR A 86 -5.62 -16.86 8.89
C TYR A 86 -6.68 -17.88 9.24
N GLU A 87 -7.20 -17.80 10.47
CA GLU A 87 -8.40 -18.52 10.84
C GLU A 87 -9.57 -17.55 10.89
N ILE A 88 -10.50 -17.71 9.97
CA ILE A 88 -11.68 -16.86 9.84
C ILE A 88 -12.82 -17.57 10.55
N SER A 89 -13.32 -16.95 11.62
CA SER A 89 -14.51 -17.36 12.36
C SER A 89 -15.56 -16.26 12.28
N SER A 90 -16.83 -16.59 12.52
CA SER A 90 -17.94 -15.62 12.48
C SER A 90 -17.75 -14.44 13.44
N GLN A 91 -16.96 -14.59 14.51
CA GLN A 91 -16.72 -13.52 15.50
C GLN A 91 -15.42 -12.74 15.26
N GLN A 92 -14.39 -13.35 14.67
CA GLN A 92 -13.07 -12.74 14.55
C GLN A 92 -12.22 -13.42 13.47
N ILE A 93 -11.25 -12.66 12.96
CA ILE A 93 -10.16 -13.16 12.13
C ILE A 93 -8.92 -13.29 13.01
N VAL A 94 -8.40 -14.50 13.18
CA VAL A 94 -7.15 -14.71 13.94
C VAL A 94 -6.00 -14.83 12.95
N MET A 95 -5.05 -13.89 13.02
CA MET A 95 -3.78 -13.97 12.28
C MET A 95 -2.78 -14.75 13.12
N LYS A 96 -2.47 -15.98 12.71
CA LYS A 96 -1.52 -16.85 13.41
C LYS A 96 -0.16 -16.80 12.75
N LEU A 97 0.83 -16.27 13.47
CA LEU A 97 2.26 -16.34 13.10
C LEU A 97 2.80 -17.75 13.39
N ASN A 98 2.30 -18.35 14.48
CA ASN A 98 2.55 -19.72 14.91
C ASN A 98 1.29 -20.30 15.58
N PRO A 99 1.19 -21.63 15.80
CA PRO A 99 0.03 -22.25 16.44
C PRO A 99 -0.32 -21.69 17.84
N ARG A 100 0.67 -21.07 18.52
CA ARG A 100 0.56 -20.49 19.87
C ARG A 100 0.43 -18.97 19.90
N GLU A 101 0.85 -18.28 18.84
CA GLU A 101 0.84 -16.81 18.77
C GLU A 101 -0.07 -16.37 17.63
N GLY A 102 -1.25 -15.89 18.01
CA GLY A 102 -2.23 -15.36 17.09
C GLY A 102 -2.84 -14.06 17.60
N MET A 103 -2.87 -13.04 16.75
CA MET A 103 -3.50 -11.76 17.07
C MET A 103 -4.96 -11.79 16.57
N PRO A 104 -5.95 -11.67 17.46
CA PRO A 104 -7.35 -11.61 17.05
C PRO A 104 -7.71 -10.21 16.53
N LEU A 105 -8.23 -10.15 15.31
CA LEU A 105 -8.85 -8.97 14.71
C LEU A 105 -10.37 -9.14 14.73
N LYS A 106 -11.08 -8.21 15.35
CA LYS A 106 -12.54 -8.19 15.35
C LYS A 106 -13.07 -7.65 14.02
N TRP A 107 -14.23 -8.13 13.58
CA TRP A 107 -14.87 -7.66 12.35
C TRP A 107 -15.18 -6.16 12.38
N ASP A 108 -15.49 -5.60 13.55
CA ASP A 108 -15.74 -4.16 13.74
C ASP A 108 -14.52 -3.29 13.40
N GLN A 109 -13.31 -3.86 13.45
CA GLN A 109 -12.08 -3.14 13.11
C GLN A 109 -11.83 -3.08 11.59
N ILE A 110 -12.60 -3.84 10.79
CA ILE A 110 -12.44 -3.93 9.34
C ILE A 110 -13.40 -2.95 8.68
N LYS A 111 -12.85 -1.87 8.12
CA LYS A 111 -13.65 -0.78 7.55
C LYS A 111 -14.10 -1.05 6.12
N ARG A 112 -13.24 -1.69 5.33
CA ARG A 112 -13.49 -1.97 3.91
C ARG A 112 -12.83 -3.28 3.49
N ALA A 113 -13.48 -3.99 2.58
CA ALA A 113 -12.93 -5.16 1.91
C ALA A 113 -12.87 -4.90 0.41
N GLN A 114 -11.76 -5.27 -0.22
CA GLN A 114 -11.60 -5.23 -1.67
C GLN A 114 -11.38 -6.66 -2.18
N VAL A 115 -12.28 -7.14 -3.02
CA VAL A 115 -12.17 -8.44 -3.67
C VAL A 115 -11.43 -8.27 -4.99
N GLY A 116 -10.24 -8.84 -5.09
CA GLY A 116 -9.50 -9.07 -6.32
C GLY A 116 -9.84 -10.43 -6.93
N LYS A 117 -9.27 -10.74 -8.10
CA LYS A 117 -9.51 -12.02 -8.79
C LYS A 117 -9.10 -13.24 -7.96
N ASP A 118 -7.95 -13.14 -7.30
CA ASP A 118 -7.33 -14.25 -6.54
C ASP A 118 -7.04 -13.89 -5.07
N TYR A 119 -7.50 -12.72 -4.61
CA TYR A 119 -7.18 -12.21 -3.27
C TYR A 119 -8.29 -11.33 -2.71
N MET A 120 -8.37 -11.24 -1.37
CA MET A 120 -9.21 -10.26 -0.68
C MET A 120 -8.32 -9.38 0.20
N VAL A 121 -8.39 -8.06 0.03
CA VAL A 121 -7.68 -7.09 0.87
C VAL A 121 -8.65 -6.53 1.89
N LEU A 122 -8.35 -6.72 3.17
CA LEU A 122 -9.12 -6.17 4.28
C LEU A 122 -8.39 -4.95 4.84
N PHE A 123 -9.06 -3.80 4.82
CA PHE A 123 -8.54 -2.55 5.33
C PHE A 123 -8.97 -2.39 6.79
N VAL A 124 -8.01 -2.48 7.69
CA VAL A 124 -8.21 -2.27 9.13
C VAL A 124 -8.24 -0.78 9.42
N ASN A 125 -9.19 -0.33 10.25
CA ASN A 125 -9.22 1.04 10.73
C ASN A 125 -8.03 1.25 11.68
N LYS A 126 -7.21 2.28 11.45
CA LYS A 126 -6.42 2.83 12.55
C LYS A 126 -7.46 3.42 13.51
N ALA A 127 -7.50 2.90 14.73
CA ALA A 127 -8.23 3.53 15.82
C ALA A 127 -7.87 5.02 15.89
#